data_AF-A0A1Z4BQ07-F1
#
_entry.id   AF-A0A1Z4BQ07-F1
#
_cell.length_a   1.000
_cell.length_b   1.000
_cell.length_c   1.000
_cell.angle_alpha   90.00
_cell.angle_beta   90.00
_cell.angle_gamma   90.00
#
_symmetry.space_group_name_H-M   'P 1'
#
loop_
_entity.id
_entity.type
_entity.pdbx_description
1 polymer ?
#
loop_
_entity_poly.entity_id
_entity_poly.type
_entity_poly.pdbx_seq_one_letter_code
_entity_poly.pdbx_strand_id
1 'polypeptide(L)'
;MIRILLTFLFFSITFAQETGSRMSLLFMGDVMGHIPQVEGAYNADTKQYDYMPVFDKIKHKFAQVDFAIANLEVTLAGKPYKGYPQFSSPDALAAACRDSGIDVLVTANNHTCDRGKKGIIRTLNVLDSLKIAHTGTFRNKAEFDKKNLLVLSKNGISVGILNYTYGTNGLPVPEPTVVNRIDFNLMKQDIEKAKKAQLDKLIVVIHWGIEYQQKQNKNQEEVAQFLFDNGVDIIIGGHPHVLQPMYYYPQTGLHKEQLVVYSLGNFISNQRKSPSDGGAMVELTLFKDARGTHIADKGYYLVWVNRTLKTNKKYLFEILPCKEYETASYKELSETAKDSMNIFIDNSRKLFKKNIFINEKE
;
A
#
# COMPACT_ATOMS: atom_id res chain seq x y z
N MET A 1 55.22 32.70 40.02
CA MET A 1 54.47 31.77 39.16
C MET A 1 52.98 32.01 39.38
N ILE A 2 52.32 32.72 38.47
CA ILE A 2 50.87 33.00 38.52
C ILE A 2 50.16 31.83 37.82
N ARG A 3 49.32 31.09 38.55
CA ARG A 3 48.47 30.03 37.97
C ARG A 3 47.16 30.65 37.51
N ILE A 4 46.94 30.68 36.20
CA ILE A 4 45.65 31.04 35.58
C ILE A 4 44.77 29.80 35.62
N LEU A 5 43.63 29.89 36.30
CA LEU A 5 42.61 28.84 36.33
C LEU A 5 41.70 29.04 35.11
N LEU A 6 41.81 28.17 34.11
CA LEU A 6 40.92 28.13 32.95
C LEU A 6 39.68 27.31 33.31
N THR A 7 38.57 28.01 33.54
CA THR A 7 37.26 27.38 33.75
C THR A 7 36.66 27.03 32.39
N PHE A 8 36.61 25.74 32.04
CA PHE A 8 35.89 25.26 30.86
C PHE A 8 34.39 25.16 31.18
N LEU A 9 33.59 26.04 30.58
CA LEU A 9 32.13 25.93 30.55
C LEU A 9 31.72 24.88 29.52
N PHE A 10 31.32 23.70 30.00
CA PHE A 10 30.65 22.70 29.17
C PHE A 10 29.21 23.15 28.90
N PHE A 11 28.91 23.59 27.68
CA PHE A 11 27.54 23.70 27.20
C PHE A 11 27.02 22.30 26.86
N SER A 12 26.29 21.70 27.78
CA SER A 12 25.48 20.52 27.49
C SER A 12 24.25 20.94 26.69
N ILE A 13 24.27 20.68 25.38
CA ILE A 13 23.09 20.81 24.52
C ILE A 13 22.17 19.63 24.86
N THR A 14 21.22 19.84 25.76
CA THR A 14 20.08 18.93 25.94
C THR A 14 19.14 19.13 24.76
N PHE A 15 19.15 18.18 23.81
CA PHE A 15 18.03 18.04 22.89
C PHE A 15 16.81 17.68 23.73
N ALA A 16 15.87 18.61 23.88
CA ALA A 16 14.57 18.31 24.45
C ALA A 16 13.91 17.28 23.53
N GLN A 17 13.81 16.03 23.98
CA GLN A 17 13.05 15.00 23.30
C GLN A 17 11.60 15.49 23.27
N GLU A 18 11.05 15.74 22.06
CA GLU A 18 9.66 16.16 21.94
C GLU A 18 8.78 15.13 22.64
N THR A 19 8.02 15.61 23.64
CA THR A 19 7.12 14.75 24.42
C THR A 19 5.91 14.44 23.55
N GLY A 20 5.81 13.20 23.08
CA GLY A 20 4.70 12.76 22.26
C GLY A 20 4.83 11.32 21.82
N SER A 21 3.78 10.83 21.17
CA SER A 21 3.71 9.45 20.64
C SER A 21 3.88 9.44 19.13
N ARG A 22 4.40 8.34 18.59
CA ARG A 22 4.58 8.13 17.15
C ARG A 22 3.89 6.86 16.67
N MET A 23 3.41 6.89 15.43
CA MET A 23 2.93 5.74 14.68
C MET A 23 3.42 5.88 13.24
N SER A 24 4.08 4.85 12.71
CA SER A 24 4.49 4.81 11.30
C SER A 24 3.63 3.85 10.47
N LEU A 25 3.28 4.28 9.27
CA LEU A 25 2.44 3.55 8.31
C LEU A 25 3.19 3.44 6.98
N LEU A 26 3.22 2.27 6.36
CA LEU A 26 3.76 2.05 5.03
C LEU A 26 2.68 1.52 4.09
N PHE A 27 2.37 2.26 3.05
CA PHE A 27 1.37 1.88 2.05
C PHE A 27 2.06 1.37 0.79
N MET A 28 1.61 0.24 0.27
CA MET A 28 2.09 -0.40 -0.95
C MET A 28 0.97 -0.51 -1.97
N GLY A 29 1.35 -0.53 -3.25
CA GLY A 29 0.43 -0.70 -4.36
C GLY A 29 -0.10 -2.13 -4.51
N ASP A 30 -0.39 -2.49 -5.76
CA ASP A 30 -1.18 -3.68 -6.08
C ASP A 30 -0.37 -4.98 -5.92
N VAL A 31 -0.90 -5.91 -5.11
CA VAL A 31 -0.40 -7.28 -4.98
C VAL A 31 -1.17 -8.19 -5.94
N MET A 32 -0.55 -8.50 -7.08
CA MET A 32 -1.13 -9.34 -8.13
C MET A 32 -0.44 -10.70 -8.26
N GLY A 33 -1.18 -11.70 -8.75
CA GLY A 33 -0.72 -13.06 -8.96
C GLY A 33 -1.00 -13.58 -10.37
N HIS A 34 -0.23 -13.12 -11.37
CA HIS A 34 -0.30 -13.64 -12.73
C HIS A 34 0.26 -15.07 -12.82
N ILE A 35 -0.12 -15.82 -13.87
CA ILE A 35 0.30 -17.23 -14.05
C ILE A 35 1.81 -17.43 -13.90
N PRO A 36 2.70 -16.61 -14.51
CA PRO A 36 4.14 -16.81 -14.34
C PRO A 36 4.63 -16.69 -12.89
N GLN A 37 3.95 -15.88 -12.06
CA GLN A 37 4.25 -15.76 -10.63
C GLN A 37 3.77 -17.00 -9.86
N VAL A 38 2.58 -17.50 -10.19
CA VAL A 38 2.03 -18.75 -9.61
C VAL A 38 2.91 -19.95 -9.96
N GLU A 39 3.33 -20.08 -11.21
CA GLU A 39 4.22 -21.14 -11.67
C GLU A 39 5.61 -21.04 -11.04
N GLY A 40 6.13 -19.81 -10.92
CA GLY A 40 7.41 -19.48 -10.31
C GLY A 40 7.49 -19.82 -8.83
N ALA A 41 6.41 -19.60 -8.09
CA ALA A 41 6.28 -19.93 -6.67
C ALA A 41 6.11 -21.44 -6.42
N TYR A 42 5.65 -22.22 -7.40
CA TYR A 42 5.40 -23.65 -7.19
C TYR A 42 6.69 -24.46 -7.08
N ASN A 43 6.92 -25.06 -5.91
CA ASN A 43 7.98 -26.03 -5.66
C ASN A 43 7.48 -27.45 -5.99
N ALA A 44 8.14 -28.10 -6.96
CA ALA A 44 7.74 -29.42 -7.45
C ALA A 44 8.01 -30.55 -6.44
N ASP A 45 9.04 -30.41 -5.61
CA ASP A 45 9.47 -31.43 -4.66
C ASP A 45 8.54 -31.47 -3.44
N THR A 46 8.21 -30.30 -2.89
CA THR A 46 7.32 -30.18 -1.74
C THR A 46 5.83 -30.15 -2.13
N LYS A 47 5.54 -29.92 -3.42
CA LYS A 47 4.18 -29.68 -3.96
C LYS A 47 3.48 -28.48 -3.31
N GLN A 48 4.24 -27.53 -2.80
CA GLN A 48 3.76 -26.30 -2.15
C GLN A 48 4.12 -25.06 -2.97
N TYR A 49 3.48 -23.94 -2.65
CA TYR A 49 3.81 -22.64 -3.22
C TYR A 49 4.63 -21.84 -2.21
N ASP A 50 5.73 -21.26 -2.65
CA ASP A 50 6.61 -20.42 -1.86
C ASP A 50 6.78 -19.05 -2.53
N TYR A 51 6.30 -18.03 -1.84
CA TYR A 51 6.38 -16.62 -2.27
C TYR A 51 7.36 -15.81 -1.42
N MET A 52 8.00 -16.39 -0.39
CA MET A 52 8.94 -15.66 0.46
C MET A 52 10.09 -15.00 -0.32
N PRO A 53 10.69 -15.65 -1.34
CA PRO A 53 11.74 -15.02 -2.15
C PRO A 53 11.32 -13.72 -2.83
N VAL A 54 10.02 -13.48 -3.06
CA VAL A 54 9.51 -12.24 -3.65
C VAL A 54 9.83 -11.03 -2.77
N PHE A 55 9.83 -11.21 -1.45
CA PHE A 55 9.94 -10.13 -0.47
C PHE A 55 11.31 -10.02 0.19
N ASP A 56 12.22 -10.97 -0.05
CA ASP A 56 13.49 -11.07 0.68
C ASP A 56 14.36 -9.80 0.61
N LYS A 57 14.28 -9.07 -0.51
CA LYS A 57 15.05 -7.83 -0.75
C LYS A 57 14.35 -6.56 -0.24
N ILE A 58 13.14 -6.65 0.32
CA ILE A 58 12.35 -5.47 0.72
C ILE A 58 11.74 -5.56 2.12
N LYS A 59 11.60 -6.77 2.69
CA LYS A 59 10.94 -7.00 3.98
C LYS A 59 11.55 -6.23 5.16
N HIS A 60 12.81 -5.84 5.06
CA HIS A 60 13.48 -4.99 6.07
C HIS A 60 12.86 -3.60 6.17
N LYS A 61 12.24 -3.07 5.11
CA LYS A 61 11.49 -1.80 5.16
C LYS A 61 10.17 -1.96 5.91
N PHE A 62 9.52 -3.13 5.84
CA PHE A 62 8.26 -3.37 6.57
C PHE A 62 8.52 -3.48 8.07
N ALA A 63 9.62 -4.13 8.46
CA ALA A 63 10.03 -4.26 9.86
C ALA A 63 10.37 -2.93 10.55
N GLN A 64 10.49 -1.83 9.81
CA GLN A 64 10.79 -0.49 10.33
C GLN A 64 9.53 0.34 10.63
N VAL A 65 8.34 -0.15 10.28
CA VAL A 65 7.08 0.56 10.49
C VAL A 65 6.15 -0.17 11.46
N ASP A 66 5.21 0.55 12.06
CA ASP A 66 4.21 -0.05 12.95
C ASP A 66 3.13 -0.83 12.19
N PHE A 67 2.73 -0.35 11.00
CA PHE A 67 1.78 -1.03 10.13
C PHE A 67 2.15 -0.90 8.65
N ALA A 68 2.21 -2.03 7.95
CA ALA A 68 2.33 -2.11 6.50
C ALA A 68 1.00 -2.55 5.85
N ILE A 69 0.54 -1.80 4.84
CA ILE A 69 -0.79 -1.91 4.24
C ILE A 69 -0.67 -2.03 2.71
N ALA A 70 -1.27 -3.07 2.12
CA ALA A 70 -1.28 -3.27 0.66
C ALA A 70 -2.68 -3.59 0.11
N ASN A 71 -2.88 -3.40 -1.20
CA ASN A 71 -4.08 -3.83 -1.92
C ASN A 71 -3.90 -5.28 -2.42
N LEU A 72 -4.75 -6.21 -1.95
CA LEU A 72 -4.78 -7.57 -2.47
C LEU A 72 -5.69 -7.63 -3.70
N GLU A 73 -5.12 -7.48 -4.89
CA GLU A 73 -5.84 -7.39 -6.16
C GLU A 73 -6.01 -8.75 -6.85
N VAL A 74 -6.25 -9.78 -6.05
CA VAL A 74 -6.55 -11.13 -6.49
C VAL A 74 -7.53 -11.77 -5.52
N THR A 75 -8.20 -12.83 -5.98
CA THR A 75 -8.94 -13.72 -5.07
C THR A 75 -8.04 -14.86 -4.60
N LEU A 76 -8.27 -15.36 -3.38
CA LEU A 76 -7.66 -16.58 -2.85
C LEU A 76 -8.69 -17.73 -2.90
N ALA A 77 -9.30 -17.92 -4.07
CA ALA A 77 -10.45 -18.83 -4.23
C ALA A 77 -10.06 -20.32 -4.28
N GLY A 78 -8.77 -20.64 -4.22
CA GLY A 78 -8.26 -22.00 -4.38
C GLY A 78 -8.13 -22.43 -5.85
N LYS A 79 -7.85 -23.73 -6.04
CA LYS A 79 -7.65 -24.30 -7.38
C LYS A 79 -8.95 -24.31 -8.21
N PRO A 80 -8.88 -24.20 -9.55
CA PRO A 80 -7.67 -23.94 -10.32
C PRO A 80 -7.18 -22.50 -10.14
N TYR A 81 -5.89 -22.33 -9.90
CA TYR A 81 -5.28 -21.01 -9.91
C TYR A 81 -5.27 -20.47 -11.33
N LYS A 82 -5.64 -19.19 -11.50
CA LYS A 82 -5.56 -18.52 -12.79
C LYS A 82 -5.04 -17.09 -12.61
N GLY A 83 -4.39 -16.58 -13.64
CA GLY A 83 -4.09 -15.16 -13.78
C GLY A 83 -5.22 -14.40 -14.48
N TYR A 84 -4.88 -13.28 -15.09
CA TYR A 84 -5.76 -12.46 -15.91
C TYR A 84 -6.56 -13.28 -16.95
N PRO A 85 -7.84 -12.96 -17.23
CA PRO A 85 -8.61 -11.80 -16.73
C PRO A 85 -9.34 -12.00 -15.41
N GLN A 86 -9.39 -13.23 -14.89
CA GLN A 86 -10.07 -13.54 -13.65
C GLN A 86 -9.13 -14.34 -12.76
N PHE A 87 -8.65 -13.71 -11.69
CA PHE A 87 -7.59 -14.24 -10.85
C PHE A 87 -8.11 -15.27 -9.84
N SER A 88 -7.26 -16.24 -9.53
CA SER A 88 -7.29 -17.01 -8.28
C SER A 88 -5.86 -17.38 -7.94
N SER A 89 -5.34 -16.87 -6.83
CA SER A 89 -3.96 -17.08 -6.40
C SER A 89 -3.90 -18.09 -5.24
N PRO A 90 -2.75 -18.78 -5.06
CA PRO A 90 -2.51 -19.60 -3.88
C PRO A 90 -2.55 -18.79 -2.59
N ASP A 91 -3.11 -19.39 -1.53
CA ASP A 91 -3.14 -18.82 -0.17
C ASP A 91 -1.73 -18.44 0.33
N ALA A 92 -0.69 -19.14 -0.15
CA ALA A 92 0.71 -18.88 0.14
C ALA A 92 1.17 -17.46 -0.23
N LEU A 93 0.50 -16.78 -1.20
CA LEU A 93 0.81 -15.38 -1.51
C LEU A 93 0.50 -14.48 -0.31
N ALA A 94 -0.69 -14.61 0.27
CA ALA A 94 -1.08 -13.84 1.46
C ALA A 94 -0.29 -14.26 2.70
N ALA A 95 0.04 -15.55 2.82
CA ALA A 95 0.92 -16.01 3.90
C ALA A 95 2.30 -15.35 3.81
N ALA A 96 2.91 -15.29 2.62
CA ALA A 96 4.19 -14.62 2.43
C ALA A 96 4.12 -13.10 2.65
N CYS A 97 3.00 -12.44 2.29
CA CYS A 97 2.78 -11.03 2.65
C CYS A 97 2.88 -10.85 4.18
N ARG A 98 2.11 -11.64 4.95
CA ARG A 98 2.13 -11.58 6.42
C ARG A 98 3.51 -11.89 6.98
N ASP A 99 4.11 -12.99 6.55
CA ASP A 99 5.39 -13.47 7.09
C ASP A 99 6.56 -12.55 6.74
N SER A 100 6.39 -11.70 5.72
CA SER A 100 7.33 -10.63 5.39
C SER A 100 7.12 -9.36 6.21
N GLY A 101 5.98 -9.20 6.89
CA GLY A 101 5.65 -8.05 7.72
C GLY A 101 4.53 -7.15 7.19
N ILE A 102 3.67 -7.63 6.28
CA ILE A 102 2.47 -6.88 5.85
C ILE A 102 1.32 -7.18 6.81
N ASP A 103 0.84 -6.16 7.51
CA ASP A 103 -0.19 -6.28 8.56
C ASP A 103 -1.62 -6.24 8.01
N VAL A 104 -1.84 -5.44 6.95
CA VAL A 104 -3.17 -5.18 6.38
C VAL A 104 -3.20 -5.48 4.89
N LEU A 105 -4.23 -6.22 4.47
CA LEU A 105 -4.59 -6.39 3.07
C LEU A 105 -6.01 -5.87 2.83
N VAL A 106 -6.13 -4.76 2.10
CA VAL A 106 -7.45 -4.25 1.68
C VAL A 106 -7.93 -4.99 0.43
N THR A 107 -9.25 -5.11 0.25
CA THR A 107 -9.83 -6.10 -0.68
C THR A 107 -10.84 -5.56 -1.68
N ALA A 108 -11.29 -4.30 -1.57
CA ALA A 108 -12.15 -3.67 -2.55
C ALA A 108 -11.31 -3.22 -3.76
N ASN A 109 -11.43 -3.98 -4.84
CA ASN A 109 -10.83 -3.68 -6.14
C ASN A 109 -11.69 -4.31 -7.25
N ASN A 110 -11.31 -4.05 -8.50
CA ASN A 110 -12.04 -4.56 -9.67
C ASN A 110 -12.01 -6.10 -9.80
N HIS A 111 -11.03 -6.77 -9.19
CA HIS A 111 -10.85 -8.22 -9.24
C HIS A 111 -11.52 -9.00 -8.09
N THR A 112 -12.14 -8.32 -7.12
CA THR A 112 -12.75 -9.00 -5.98
C THR A 112 -13.81 -10.04 -6.38
N CYS A 113 -14.53 -9.77 -7.48
CA CYS A 113 -15.63 -10.64 -7.93
C CYS A 113 -15.20 -11.73 -8.94
N ASP A 114 -13.91 -11.87 -9.25
CA ASP A 114 -13.42 -12.78 -10.30
C ASP A 114 -13.84 -14.24 -10.12
N ARG A 115 -14.12 -14.64 -8.87
CA ARG A 115 -14.56 -15.99 -8.48
C ARG A 115 -15.92 -16.01 -7.80
N GLY A 116 -16.68 -14.94 -8.00
CA GLY A 116 -18.00 -14.72 -7.42
C GLY A 116 -18.02 -14.89 -5.90
N LYS A 117 -19.18 -15.28 -5.38
CA LYS A 117 -19.46 -15.39 -3.94
C LYS A 117 -18.47 -16.29 -3.21
N LYS A 118 -18.20 -17.47 -3.78
CA LYS A 118 -17.25 -18.44 -3.19
C LYS A 118 -15.85 -17.86 -3.11
N GLY A 119 -15.44 -17.09 -4.12
CA GLY A 119 -14.18 -16.35 -4.17
C GLY A 119 -14.03 -15.34 -3.05
N ILE A 120 -15.01 -14.45 -2.91
CA ILE A 120 -15.01 -13.40 -1.88
C ILE A 120 -14.94 -14.04 -0.49
N ILE A 121 -15.90 -14.92 -0.18
CA ILE A 121 -15.98 -15.57 1.15
C ILE A 121 -14.70 -16.34 1.46
N ARG A 122 -14.17 -17.10 0.50
CA ARG A 122 -12.95 -17.87 0.72
C ARG A 122 -11.74 -16.97 0.93
N THR A 123 -11.62 -15.87 0.18
CA THR A 123 -10.54 -14.90 0.34
C THR A 123 -10.54 -14.34 1.77
N LEU A 124 -11.69 -13.87 2.24
CA LEU A 124 -11.85 -13.37 3.62
C LEU A 124 -11.56 -14.45 4.67
N ASN A 125 -11.96 -15.71 4.43
CA ASN A 125 -11.63 -16.82 5.34
C ASN A 125 -10.13 -17.09 5.42
N VAL A 126 -9.40 -16.97 4.30
CA VAL A 126 -7.94 -17.13 4.29
C VAL A 126 -7.30 -16.00 5.09
N LEU A 127 -7.66 -14.75 4.84
CA LEU A 127 -7.11 -13.61 5.56
C LEU A 127 -7.38 -13.71 7.08
N ASP A 128 -8.60 -14.07 7.48
CA ASP A 128 -8.96 -14.33 8.88
C ASP A 128 -8.12 -15.47 9.49
N SER A 129 -7.92 -16.58 8.75
CA SER A 129 -7.11 -17.71 9.23
C SER A 129 -5.64 -17.37 9.39
N LEU A 130 -5.13 -16.45 8.57
CA LEU A 130 -3.77 -15.95 8.63
C LEU A 130 -3.61 -14.81 9.66
N LYS A 131 -4.72 -14.32 10.24
CA LYS A 131 -4.78 -13.16 11.14
C LYS A 131 -4.29 -11.86 10.50
N ILE A 132 -4.48 -11.72 9.19
CA ILE A 132 -4.20 -10.48 8.46
C ILE A 132 -5.41 -9.56 8.64
N ALA A 133 -5.20 -8.32 9.04
CA ALA A 133 -6.30 -7.36 9.12
C ALA A 133 -6.77 -6.98 7.70
N HIS A 134 -8.08 -6.86 7.50
CA HIS A 134 -8.64 -6.56 6.18
C HIS A 134 -9.95 -5.78 6.27
N THR A 135 -10.25 -5.04 5.21
CA THR A 135 -11.54 -4.37 4.99
C THR A 135 -11.75 -4.15 3.48
N GLY A 136 -12.91 -3.62 3.12
CA GLY A 136 -13.33 -3.32 1.75
C GLY A 136 -14.37 -4.29 1.20
N THR A 137 -14.34 -5.55 1.62
CA THR A 137 -15.35 -6.56 1.24
C THR A 137 -15.79 -7.41 2.42
N PHE A 138 -17.03 -7.90 2.37
CA PHE A 138 -17.69 -8.51 3.51
C PHE A 138 -18.57 -9.68 3.08
N ARG A 139 -18.69 -10.70 3.93
CA ARG A 139 -19.51 -11.89 3.64
C ARG A 139 -21.00 -11.57 3.62
N ASN A 140 -21.40 -10.53 4.35
CA ASN A 140 -22.77 -10.03 4.43
C ASN A 140 -22.84 -8.61 5.02
N LYS A 141 -24.04 -8.02 4.99
CA LYS A 141 -24.32 -6.69 5.54
C LYS A 141 -24.01 -6.55 7.04
N ALA A 142 -24.26 -7.59 7.84
CA ALA A 142 -23.97 -7.54 9.28
C ALA A 142 -22.46 -7.47 9.54
N GLU A 143 -21.65 -8.18 8.76
CA GLU A 143 -20.20 -8.07 8.81
C GLU A 143 -19.72 -6.68 8.35
N PHE A 144 -20.28 -6.15 7.26
CA PHE A 144 -20.03 -4.76 6.82
C PHE A 144 -20.30 -3.77 7.95
N ASP A 145 -21.47 -3.81 8.58
CA ASP A 145 -21.84 -2.85 9.62
C ASP A 145 -20.91 -2.88 10.84
N LYS A 146 -20.29 -4.03 11.11
CA LYS A 146 -19.37 -4.22 12.24
C LYS A 146 -17.91 -3.93 11.90
N LYS A 147 -17.47 -4.26 10.68
CA LYS A 147 -16.05 -4.32 10.32
C LYS A 147 -15.61 -3.33 9.24
N ASN A 148 -16.52 -2.53 8.67
CA ASN A 148 -16.18 -1.63 7.57
C ASN A 148 -15.06 -0.65 7.92
N LEU A 149 -15.18 0.02 9.07
CA LEU A 149 -14.11 0.83 9.61
C LEU A 149 -13.06 -0.07 10.28
N LEU A 150 -11.94 -0.29 9.61
CA LEU A 150 -10.78 -0.95 10.22
C LEU A 150 -10.01 0.07 11.06
N VAL A 151 -9.86 -0.16 12.36
CA VAL A 151 -9.11 0.72 13.25
C VAL A 151 -7.77 0.07 13.60
N LEU A 152 -6.67 0.77 13.32
CA LEU A 152 -5.33 0.42 13.79
C LEU A 152 -4.95 1.34 14.94
N SER A 153 -4.29 0.80 15.96
CA SER A 153 -3.90 1.60 17.13
C SER A 153 -2.55 1.17 17.68
N LYS A 154 -1.72 2.16 17.98
CA LYS A 154 -0.36 1.98 18.49
C LYS A 154 0.05 3.24 19.24
N ASN A 155 0.70 3.09 20.39
CA ASN A 155 1.23 4.21 21.18
C ASN A 155 0.20 5.33 21.44
N GLY A 156 -1.07 4.99 21.71
CA GLY A 156 -2.12 5.99 21.96
C GLY A 156 -2.56 6.83 20.75
N ILE A 157 -2.09 6.47 19.55
CA ILE A 157 -2.58 6.98 18.26
C ILE A 157 -3.50 5.91 17.65
N SER A 158 -4.61 6.36 17.06
CA SER A 158 -5.61 5.53 16.38
C SER A 158 -5.90 6.06 14.98
N VAL A 159 -5.84 5.19 13.98
CA VAL A 159 -6.19 5.53 12.59
C VAL A 159 -7.29 4.63 12.09
N GLY A 160 -8.29 5.21 11.42
CA GLY A 160 -9.33 4.46 10.74
C GLY A 160 -9.00 4.29 9.26
N ILE A 161 -9.28 3.12 8.71
CA ILE A 161 -9.11 2.79 7.29
C ILE A 161 -10.47 2.38 6.73
N LEU A 162 -10.88 3.06 5.66
CA LEU A 162 -11.97 2.65 4.77
C LEU A 162 -11.38 2.31 3.40
N ASN A 163 -11.97 1.35 2.70
CA ASN A 163 -11.50 0.92 1.39
C ASN A 163 -12.64 0.84 0.38
N TYR A 164 -12.42 1.38 -0.83
CA TYR A 164 -13.42 1.47 -1.90
C TYR A 164 -12.83 1.16 -3.28
N THR A 165 -13.68 0.69 -4.20
CA THR A 165 -13.33 0.50 -5.62
C THR A 165 -14.33 1.14 -6.58
N TYR A 166 -13.85 1.57 -7.75
CA TYR A 166 -14.70 2.09 -8.83
C TYR A 166 -15.69 1.03 -9.36
N GLY A 167 -15.33 -0.25 -9.31
CA GLY A 167 -16.14 -1.31 -9.93
C GLY A 167 -15.57 -2.70 -9.72
N THR A 168 -16.10 -3.67 -10.47
CA THR A 168 -15.82 -5.12 -10.35
C THR A 168 -15.65 -5.77 -11.73
N ASN A 169 -15.05 -5.04 -12.69
CA ASN A 169 -14.90 -5.47 -14.09
C ASN A 169 -16.21 -5.91 -14.77
N GLY A 170 -17.33 -5.26 -14.41
CA GLY A 170 -18.67 -5.59 -14.93
C GLY A 170 -19.31 -6.83 -14.31
N LEU A 171 -18.63 -7.53 -13.39
CA LEU A 171 -19.21 -8.66 -12.67
C LEU A 171 -20.17 -8.17 -11.59
N PRO A 172 -21.36 -8.77 -11.43
CA PRO A 172 -22.27 -8.40 -10.36
C PRO A 172 -21.68 -8.78 -9.00
N VAL A 173 -21.90 -7.93 -7.99
CA VAL A 173 -21.60 -8.28 -6.59
C VAL A 173 -22.64 -9.32 -6.13
N PRO A 174 -22.22 -10.55 -5.77
CA PRO A 174 -23.16 -11.63 -5.53
C PRO A 174 -23.70 -11.64 -4.10
N GLU A 175 -25.02 -11.67 -3.95
CA GLU A 175 -25.67 -11.71 -2.64
C GLU A 175 -25.30 -12.95 -1.79
N PRO A 176 -25.11 -12.80 -0.46
CA PRO A 176 -25.30 -11.57 0.33
C PRO A 176 -24.02 -10.73 0.48
N THR A 177 -22.96 -11.00 -0.30
CA THR A 177 -21.67 -10.33 -0.11
C THR A 177 -21.76 -8.83 -0.39
N VAL A 178 -20.90 -8.06 0.28
CA VAL A 178 -20.82 -6.61 0.09
C VAL A 178 -19.42 -6.27 -0.41
N VAL A 179 -19.34 -5.42 -1.42
CA VAL A 179 -18.10 -4.80 -1.91
C VAL A 179 -18.28 -3.30 -1.80
N ASN A 180 -17.38 -2.63 -1.10
CA ASN A 180 -17.40 -1.18 -0.99
C ASN A 180 -17.08 -0.54 -2.33
N ARG A 181 -18.09 0.00 -2.98
CA ARG A 181 -17.94 0.74 -4.23
C ARG A 181 -17.90 2.23 -3.96
N ILE A 182 -17.25 2.97 -4.86
CA ILE A 182 -17.32 4.44 -4.86
C ILE A 182 -18.78 4.84 -5.10
N ASP A 183 -19.43 5.25 -4.02
CA ASP A 183 -20.78 5.79 -3.97
C ASP A 183 -20.77 6.92 -2.92
N PHE A 184 -21.11 8.13 -3.34
CA PHE A 184 -20.96 9.32 -2.48
C PHE A 184 -21.87 9.26 -1.24
N ASN A 185 -23.05 8.66 -1.35
CA ASN A 185 -23.97 8.55 -0.21
C ASN A 185 -23.46 7.53 0.80
N LEU A 186 -23.01 6.35 0.33
CA LEU A 186 -22.40 5.33 1.17
C LEU A 186 -21.15 5.85 1.86
N MET A 187 -20.22 6.44 1.10
CA MET A 187 -18.97 6.98 1.64
C MET A 187 -19.25 8.06 2.68
N LYS A 188 -20.19 8.97 2.44
CA LYS A 188 -20.57 9.98 3.44
C LYS A 188 -21.06 9.32 4.73
N GLN A 189 -21.96 8.34 4.64
CA GLN A 189 -22.48 7.64 5.82
C GLN A 189 -21.37 6.92 6.60
N ASP A 190 -20.46 6.26 5.90
CA ASP A 190 -19.34 5.54 6.51
C ASP A 190 -18.33 6.49 7.17
N ILE A 191 -18.04 7.64 6.54
CA ILE A 191 -17.21 8.70 7.12
C ILE A 191 -17.87 9.30 8.38
N GLU A 192 -19.17 9.57 8.35
CA GLU A 192 -19.90 10.06 9.52
C GLU A 192 -19.94 9.05 10.67
N LYS A 193 -19.99 7.75 10.37
CA LYS A 193 -19.81 6.69 11.39
C LYS A 193 -18.38 6.71 11.93
N ALA A 194 -17.38 6.83 11.06
CA ALA A 194 -15.97 6.85 11.45
C ALA A 194 -15.62 8.02 12.38
N LYS A 195 -16.19 9.20 12.15
CA LYS A 195 -16.02 10.37 13.02
C LYS A 195 -16.46 10.11 14.46
N LYS A 196 -17.42 9.22 14.70
CA LYS A 196 -17.88 8.86 16.05
C LYS A 196 -16.87 8.04 16.83
N ALA A 197 -15.89 7.44 16.16
CA ALA A 197 -14.85 6.63 16.78
C ALA A 197 -13.69 7.46 17.37
N GLN A 198 -13.73 8.80 17.24
CA GLN A 198 -12.72 9.72 17.81
C GLN A 198 -11.28 9.37 17.41
N LEU A 199 -11.10 9.03 16.14
CA LEU A 199 -9.81 8.66 15.55
C LEU A 199 -8.89 9.87 15.46
N ASP A 200 -7.58 9.63 15.50
CA ASP A 200 -6.56 10.67 15.28
C ASP A 200 -6.42 11.04 13.80
N LYS A 201 -6.57 10.06 12.89
CA LYS A 201 -6.65 10.27 11.44
C LYS A 201 -7.64 9.29 10.80
N LEU A 202 -8.32 9.72 9.74
CA LEU A 202 -9.12 8.88 8.85
C LEU A 202 -8.45 8.76 7.48
N ILE A 203 -8.25 7.51 7.06
CA ILE A 203 -7.55 7.14 5.83
C ILE A 203 -8.52 6.41 4.90
N VAL A 204 -8.50 6.77 3.62
CA VAL A 204 -9.19 6.05 2.57
C VAL A 204 -8.19 5.42 1.62
N VAL A 205 -8.22 4.10 1.48
CA VAL A 205 -7.50 3.37 0.43
C VAL A 205 -8.46 3.12 -0.73
N ILE A 206 -8.16 3.61 -1.92
CA ILE A 206 -9.14 3.68 -3.01
C ILE A 206 -8.59 3.15 -4.34
N HIS A 207 -9.38 2.30 -4.98
CA HIS A 207 -9.05 1.65 -6.24
C HIS A 207 -9.83 2.34 -7.38
N TRP A 208 -9.17 3.19 -8.19
CA TRP A 208 -9.83 4.16 -9.08
C TRP A 208 -8.98 4.62 -10.27
N GLY A 209 -9.55 5.45 -11.15
CA GLY A 209 -8.81 6.00 -12.30
C GLY A 209 -8.91 5.10 -13.53
N ILE A 210 -7.97 5.28 -14.47
CA ILE A 210 -7.93 4.55 -15.74
C ILE A 210 -6.57 3.86 -15.83
N GLU A 211 -6.58 2.58 -16.15
CA GLU A 211 -5.36 1.78 -16.34
C GLU A 211 -4.33 2.48 -17.24
N TYR A 212 -3.08 2.43 -16.82
CA TYR A 212 -1.89 2.91 -17.51
C TYR A 212 -1.80 4.43 -17.73
N GLN A 213 -2.71 5.22 -17.17
CA GLN A 213 -2.65 6.68 -17.23
C GLN A 213 -1.81 7.24 -16.07
N GLN A 214 -0.67 7.86 -16.35
CA GLN A 214 0.20 8.45 -15.31
C GLN A 214 -0.30 9.81 -14.77
N LYS A 215 -1.39 10.35 -15.34
CA LYS A 215 -2.06 11.55 -14.82
C LYS A 215 -3.43 11.16 -14.28
N GLN A 216 -3.76 11.65 -13.09
CA GLN A 216 -5.10 11.50 -12.54
C GLN A 216 -6.15 12.15 -13.44
N ASN A 217 -7.33 11.56 -13.51
CA ASN A 217 -8.46 12.10 -14.26
C ASN A 217 -9.38 12.95 -13.38
N LYS A 218 -10.31 13.68 -14.01
CA LYS A 218 -11.26 14.56 -13.31
C LYS A 218 -12.12 13.83 -12.28
N ASN A 219 -12.51 12.58 -12.55
CA ASN A 219 -13.30 11.80 -11.60
C ASN A 219 -12.49 11.47 -10.33
N GLN A 220 -11.20 11.16 -10.46
CA GLN A 220 -10.32 10.98 -9.29
C GLN A 220 -10.22 12.28 -8.48
N GLU A 221 -10.08 13.43 -9.15
CA GLU A 221 -10.03 14.74 -8.49
C GLU A 221 -11.35 15.06 -7.75
N GLU A 222 -12.51 14.80 -8.38
CA GLU A 222 -13.84 15.00 -7.78
C GLU A 222 -14.07 14.09 -6.57
N VAL A 223 -13.68 12.82 -6.64
CA VAL A 223 -13.78 11.89 -5.52
C VAL A 223 -12.82 12.30 -4.40
N ALA A 224 -11.58 12.70 -4.72
CA ALA A 224 -10.61 13.14 -3.73
C ALA A 224 -11.12 14.37 -2.97
N GLN A 225 -11.63 15.37 -3.69
CA GLN A 225 -12.21 16.57 -3.10
C GLN A 225 -13.40 16.22 -2.20
N PHE A 226 -14.30 15.35 -2.67
CA PHE A 226 -15.44 14.88 -1.88
C PHE A 226 -14.99 14.23 -0.55
N LEU A 227 -13.98 13.36 -0.58
CA LEU A 227 -13.48 12.70 0.62
C LEU A 227 -12.89 13.71 1.62
N PHE A 228 -12.09 14.66 1.12
CA PHE A 228 -11.50 15.73 1.90
C PHE A 228 -12.55 16.67 2.51
N ASP A 229 -13.56 17.08 1.74
CA ASP A 229 -14.67 17.92 2.21
C ASP A 229 -15.49 17.23 3.31
N ASN A 230 -15.54 15.90 3.29
CA ASN A 230 -16.22 15.11 4.31
C ASN A 230 -15.30 14.72 5.48
N GLY A 231 -14.04 15.17 5.50
CA GLY A 231 -13.15 15.03 6.66
C GLY A 231 -12.28 13.78 6.69
N VAL A 232 -12.02 13.17 5.53
CA VAL A 232 -10.87 12.25 5.37
C VAL A 232 -9.58 13.06 5.40
N ASP A 233 -8.54 12.53 6.05
CA ASP A 233 -7.24 13.22 6.17
C ASP A 233 -6.24 12.73 5.11
N ILE A 234 -6.24 11.43 4.81
CA ILE A 234 -5.27 10.78 3.93
C ILE A 234 -5.98 9.90 2.89
N ILE A 235 -5.61 10.03 1.63
CA ILE A 235 -6.12 9.22 0.52
C ILE A 235 -4.95 8.48 -0.14
N ILE A 236 -5.06 7.17 -0.23
CA ILE A 236 -4.06 6.29 -0.87
C ILE A 236 -4.70 5.56 -2.05
N GLY A 237 -4.31 5.93 -3.27
CA GLY A 237 -4.86 5.39 -4.51
C GLY A 237 -4.05 4.22 -5.09
N GLY A 238 -4.74 3.33 -5.80
CA GLY A 238 -4.21 2.28 -6.67
C GLY A 238 -5.16 2.04 -7.86
N HIS A 239 -4.96 0.96 -8.62
CA HIS A 239 -5.65 0.57 -9.88
C HIS A 239 -4.95 0.89 -11.21
N PRO A 240 -4.45 2.12 -11.48
CA PRO A 240 -3.87 2.42 -12.79
C PRO A 240 -2.67 1.54 -13.18
N HIS A 241 -2.15 0.74 -12.23
CA HIS A 241 -0.93 -0.08 -12.35
C HIS A 241 0.33 0.71 -12.71
N VAL A 242 0.25 2.03 -12.65
CA VAL A 242 1.34 2.99 -12.91
C VAL A 242 1.32 4.05 -11.83
N LEU A 243 2.45 4.68 -11.60
CA LEU A 243 2.53 5.81 -10.67
C LEU A 243 1.70 7.00 -11.16
N GLN A 244 1.04 7.67 -10.22
CA GLN A 244 0.40 8.97 -10.42
C GLN A 244 0.85 9.94 -9.32
N PRO A 245 0.69 11.26 -9.49
CA PRO A 245 1.20 12.27 -8.56
C PRO A 245 0.76 12.10 -7.10
N MET A 246 1.57 12.66 -6.20
CA MET A 246 1.30 12.70 -4.77
C MET A 246 1.35 14.16 -4.27
N TYR A 247 0.38 14.54 -3.46
CA TYR A 247 0.27 15.89 -2.93
C TYR A 247 0.04 15.86 -1.43
N TYR A 248 0.83 16.64 -0.71
CA TYR A 248 0.58 16.96 0.69
C TYR A 248 0.24 18.44 0.83
N TYR A 249 -0.87 18.71 1.51
CA TYR A 249 -1.35 20.04 1.84
C TYR A 249 -1.21 20.23 3.35
N PRO A 250 -0.28 21.08 3.83
CA PRO A 250 -0.12 21.33 5.25
C PRO A 250 -1.36 22.00 5.83
N GLN A 251 -1.58 21.82 7.14
CA GLN A 251 -2.61 22.57 7.85
C GLN A 251 -2.40 24.08 7.70
N THR A 252 -3.48 24.80 7.45
CA THR A 252 -3.54 26.26 7.45
C THR A 252 -4.65 26.72 8.40
N GLY A 253 -4.81 28.03 8.58
CA GLY A 253 -5.96 28.55 9.34
C GLY A 253 -7.33 28.24 8.71
N LEU A 254 -7.36 27.85 7.43
CA LEU A 254 -8.58 27.61 6.65
C LEU A 254 -8.83 26.13 6.34
N HIS A 255 -7.77 25.32 6.29
CA HIS A 255 -7.85 23.92 5.86
C HIS A 255 -7.07 23.00 6.82
N LYS A 256 -7.62 21.80 7.03
CA LYS A 256 -6.93 20.73 7.74
C LYS A 256 -5.74 20.21 6.92
N GLU A 257 -4.79 19.58 7.61
CA GLU A 257 -3.72 18.81 6.98
C GLU A 257 -4.32 17.68 6.13
N GLN A 258 -3.90 17.56 4.87
CA GLN A 258 -4.42 16.57 3.91
C GLN A 258 -3.30 15.97 3.06
N LEU A 259 -3.43 14.68 2.71
CA LEU A 259 -2.50 14.00 1.81
C LEU A 259 -3.26 13.13 0.80
N VAL A 260 -2.89 13.19 -0.47
CA VAL A 260 -3.40 12.30 -1.53
C VAL A 260 -2.25 11.70 -2.32
N VAL A 261 -2.28 10.38 -2.46
CA VAL A 261 -1.50 9.62 -3.44
C VAL A 261 -2.49 9.13 -4.48
N TYR A 262 -2.37 9.57 -5.73
CA TYR A 262 -3.37 9.19 -6.75
C TYR A 262 -3.20 7.73 -7.21
N SER A 263 -1.97 7.22 -7.27
CA SER A 263 -1.68 5.81 -7.55
C SER A 263 -0.27 5.42 -7.11
N LEU A 264 -0.18 4.33 -6.34
CA LEU A 264 1.07 3.68 -5.96
C LEU A 264 1.62 2.72 -7.03
N GLY A 265 0.86 2.42 -8.09
CA GLY A 265 1.25 1.46 -9.12
C GLY A 265 1.33 0.02 -8.62
N ASN A 266 2.08 -0.82 -9.33
CA ASN A 266 2.22 -2.24 -8.99
C ASN A 266 3.24 -2.44 -7.86
N PHE A 267 2.86 -3.17 -6.82
CA PHE A 267 3.82 -3.65 -5.83
C PHE A 267 4.42 -5.01 -6.24
N ILE A 268 3.56 -5.94 -6.63
CA ILE A 268 3.93 -7.26 -7.16
C ILE A 268 3.08 -7.54 -8.39
N SER A 269 3.69 -7.64 -9.58
CA SER A 269 2.97 -8.01 -10.80
C SER A 269 3.90 -8.66 -11.83
N ASN A 270 3.31 -9.20 -12.91
CA ASN A 270 4.05 -9.61 -14.11
C ASN A 270 3.73 -8.70 -15.31
N GLN A 271 3.21 -7.48 -15.05
CA GLN A 271 3.12 -6.47 -16.08
C GLN A 271 4.53 -5.91 -16.29
N ARG A 272 5.08 -6.07 -17.50
CA ARG A 272 6.50 -5.79 -17.79
C ARG A 272 6.72 -4.60 -18.69
N LYS A 273 5.66 -3.97 -19.19
CA LYS A 273 5.77 -2.85 -20.09
C LYS A 273 5.83 -1.56 -19.27
N SER A 274 6.86 -0.76 -19.46
CA SER A 274 6.90 0.58 -18.88
C SER A 274 5.65 1.38 -19.30
N PRO A 275 4.98 2.12 -18.38
CA PRO A 275 5.42 2.42 -17.01
C PRO A 275 4.78 1.54 -15.91
N SER A 276 4.36 0.31 -16.23
CA SER A 276 3.64 -0.61 -15.31
C SER A 276 4.51 -1.68 -14.63
N ASP A 277 5.83 -1.61 -14.81
CA ASP A 277 6.80 -2.61 -14.35
C ASP A 277 7.36 -2.35 -12.94
N GLY A 278 6.78 -1.39 -12.21
CA GLY A 278 7.10 -1.09 -10.83
C GLY A 278 6.04 -0.23 -10.16
N GLY A 279 6.38 0.30 -8.99
CA GLY A 279 5.49 1.12 -8.18
C GLY A 279 6.25 1.89 -7.11
N ALA A 280 5.50 2.37 -6.12
CA ALA A 280 6.03 3.08 -4.97
C ALA A 280 5.42 2.52 -3.68
N MET A 281 6.18 2.64 -2.60
CA MET A 281 5.65 2.55 -1.24
C MET A 281 5.66 3.94 -0.64
N VAL A 282 4.62 4.34 0.09
CA VAL A 282 4.56 5.63 0.78
C VAL A 282 4.58 5.41 2.27
N GLU A 283 5.56 6.00 2.94
CA GLU A 283 5.71 5.95 4.39
C GLU A 283 5.25 7.27 5.00
N LEU A 284 4.42 7.17 6.04
CA LEU A 284 3.94 8.29 6.85
C LEU A 284 4.28 8.05 8.31
N THR A 285 4.79 9.05 9.00
CA THR A 285 4.92 9.05 10.47
C THR A 285 3.95 10.06 11.05
N LEU A 286 2.99 9.58 11.83
CA LEU A 286 2.12 10.42 12.65
C LEU A 286 2.78 10.72 13.98
N PHE A 287 2.65 11.95 14.44
CA PHE A 287 3.05 12.37 15.78
C PHE A 287 1.86 12.98 16.52
N LYS A 288 1.70 12.59 17.79
CA LYS A 288 0.64 13.07 18.67
C LYS A 288 1.24 13.71 19.91
N ASP A 289 0.91 14.98 20.13
CA ASP A 289 1.25 15.73 21.33
C ASP A 289 -0.01 16.37 21.95
N ALA A 290 0.17 17.28 22.90
CA ALA A 290 -0.93 18.00 23.55
C ALA A 290 -1.78 18.87 22.61
N ARG A 291 -1.30 19.18 21.39
CA ARG A 291 -1.99 20.00 20.38
C ARG A 291 -2.77 19.16 19.38
N GLY A 292 -2.57 17.84 19.37
CA GLY A 292 -3.26 16.89 18.50
C GLY A 292 -2.30 16.06 17.65
N THR A 293 -2.84 15.43 16.60
CA THR A 293 -2.08 14.55 15.70
C THR A 293 -1.86 15.17 14.33
N HIS A 294 -0.62 15.11 13.86
CA HIS A 294 -0.20 15.59 12.53
C HIS A 294 0.78 14.63 11.86
N ILE A 295 1.01 14.80 10.55
CA ILE A 295 1.99 14.04 9.77
C ILE A 295 3.37 14.68 9.98
N ALA A 296 4.16 14.09 10.87
CA ALA A 296 5.50 14.57 11.21
C ALA A 296 6.54 14.23 10.14
N ASP A 297 6.39 13.11 9.44
CA ASP A 297 7.25 12.73 8.31
C ASP A 297 6.45 12.02 7.22
N LYS A 298 6.88 12.18 5.97
CA LYS A 298 6.25 11.61 4.78
C LYS A 298 7.26 11.49 3.65
N GLY A 299 7.24 10.35 2.98
CA GLY A 299 8.06 10.15 1.78
C GLY A 299 7.71 8.86 1.07
N TYR A 300 8.41 8.59 -0.02
CA TYR A 300 8.17 7.40 -0.83
C TYR A 300 9.45 6.63 -1.14
N TYR A 301 9.30 5.32 -1.36
CA TYR A 301 10.30 4.44 -1.90
C TYR A 301 9.87 4.01 -3.29
N LEU A 302 10.70 4.20 -4.31
CA LEU A 302 10.48 3.53 -5.60
C LEU A 302 10.83 2.05 -5.45
N VAL A 303 9.96 1.19 -5.96
CA VAL A 303 10.17 -0.26 -5.98
C VAL A 303 9.96 -0.79 -7.40
N TRP A 304 10.80 -1.72 -7.81
CA TRP A 304 10.75 -2.32 -9.13
C TRP A 304 10.70 -3.84 -9.03
N VAL A 305 9.90 -4.48 -9.89
CA VAL A 305 9.73 -5.94 -9.85
C VAL A 305 10.75 -6.60 -10.78
N ASN A 306 11.81 -7.14 -10.19
CA ASN A 306 12.76 -7.96 -10.91
C ASN A 306 12.13 -9.31 -11.29
N ARG A 307 12.50 -9.81 -12.47
CA ARG A 307 12.07 -11.12 -12.96
C ARG A 307 13.24 -11.85 -13.60
N THR A 308 13.72 -12.89 -12.93
CA THR A 308 14.87 -13.70 -13.36
C THR A 308 14.39 -15.06 -13.86
N LEU A 309 14.82 -15.48 -15.06
CA LEU A 309 14.55 -16.84 -15.56
C LEU A 309 15.48 -17.84 -14.87
N LYS A 310 14.91 -18.84 -14.19
CA LYS A 310 15.65 -19.94 -13.55
C LYS A 310 15.96 -21.05 -14.55
N THR A 311 16.91 -21.92 -14.20
CA THR A 311 17.33 -23.09 -15.01
C THR A 311 16.17 -24.05 -15.32
N ASN A 312 15.17 -24.14 -14.44
CA ASN A 312 13.96 -24.95 -14.63
C ASN A 312 12.89 -24.27 -15.51
N LYS A 313 13.25 -23.20 -16.24
CA LYS A 313 12.38 -22.40 -17.12
C LYS A 313 11.23 -21.66 -16.42
N LYS A 314 11.23 -21.60 -15.08
CA LYS A 314 10.31 -20.79 -14.30
C LYS A 314 10.93 -19.44 -13.96
N TYR A 315 10.12 -18.46 -13.58
CA TYR A 315 10.60 -17.15 -13.16
C TYR A 315 10.72 -17.03 -11.63
N LEU A 316 11.80 -16.42 -11.17
CA LEU A 316 11.88 -15.77 -9.85
C LEU A 316 11.36 -14.34 -10.00
N PHE A 317 10.57 -13.89 -9.04
CA PHE A 317 10.21 -12.48 -8.90
C PHE A 317 10.80 -11.97 -7.60
N GLU A 318 11.31 -10.75 -7.59
CA GLU A 318 11.86 -10.07 -6.41
C GLU A 318 11.45 -8.60 -6.47
N ILE A 319 11.01 -8.04 -5.35
CA ILE A 319 10.75 -6.60 -5.24
C ILE A 319 12.03 -5.92 -4.80
N LEU A 320 12.53 -4.99 -5.62
CA LEU A 320 13.79 -4.31 -5.36
C LEU A 320 13.53 -2.85 -4.95
N PRO A 321 14.03 -2.40 -3.79
CA PRO A 321 14.08 -0.98 -3.46
C PRO A 321 15.06 -0.28 -4.39
N CYS A 322 14.58 0.70 -5.17
CA CYS A 322 15.35 1.30 -6.24
C CYS A 322 16.58 2.07 -5.74
N LYS A 323 16.45 2.78 -4.63
CA LYS A 323 17.55 3.58 -4.07
C LYS A 323 18.72 2.72 -3.57
N GLU A 324 18.41 1.60 -2.92
CA GLU A 324 19.41 0.64 -2.46
C GLU A 324 20.13 -0.03 -3.64
N TYR A 325 19.44 -0.24 -4.76
CA TYR A 325 20.06 -0.75 -5.96
C TYR A 325 21.14 0.19 -6.51
N GLU A 326 20.83 1.50 -6.60
CA GLU A 326 21.75 2.52 -7.13
C GLU A 326 23.07 2.58 -6.36
N THR A 327 23.06 2.23 -5.06
CA THR A 327 24.23 2.28 -4.19
C THR A 327 24.97 0.95 -4.10
N ALA A 328 24.24 -0.18 -4.03
CA ALA A 328 24.84 -1.49 -3.79
C ALA A 328 25.22 -2.25 -5.07
N SER A 329 24.74 -1.81 -6.25
CA SER A 329 24.87 -2.51 -7.54
C SER A 329 24.53 -4.00 -7.39
N TYR A 330 23.24 -4.37 -7.41
CA TYR A 330 22.81 -5.77 -7.31
C TYR A 330 23.54 -6.62 -8.37
N LYS A 331 24.62 -7.32 -7.95
CA LYS A 331 25.55 -8.04 -8.84
C LYS A 331 24.87 -9.14 -9.64
N GLU A 332 23.70 -9.58 -9.19
CA GLU A 332 22.92 -10.67 -9.76
C GLU A 332 21.93 -10.21 -10.85
N LEU A 333 21.76 -8.89 -11.07
CA LEU A 333 20.89 -8.38 -12.13
C LEU A 333 21.55 -8.45 -13.50
N SER A 334 20.81 -8.95 -14.49
CA SER A 334 21.21 -8.89 -15.90
C SER A 334 21.22 -7.44 -16.39
N GLU A 335 22.07 -7.12 -17.36
CA GLU A 335 22.17 -5.74 -17.88
C GLU A 335 20.82 -5.19 -18.36
N THR A 336 20.03 -6.01 -19.05
CA THR A 336 18.67 -5.64 -19.47
C THR A 336 17.73 -5.32 -18.30
N ALA A 337 17.87 -6.02 -17.16
CA ALA A 337 17.09 -5.71 -15.96
C ALA A 337 17.52 -4.37 -15.37
N LYS A 338 18.83 -4.09 -15.33
CA LYS A 338 19.37 -2.80 -14.90
C LYS A 338 18.85 -1.64 -15.77
N ASP A 339 18.89 -1.81 -17.09
CA ASP A 339 18.40 -0.80 -18.04
C ASP A 339 16.91 -0.52 -17.83
N SER A 340 16.10 -1.59 -17.70
CA SER A 340 14.66 -1.46 -17.45
C SER A 340 14.37 -0.74 -16.14
N MET A 341 15.11 -1.09 -15.09
CA MET A 341 14.98 -0.46 -13.78
C MET A 341 15.40 1.01 -13.81
N ASN A 342 16.48 1.37 -14.50
CA ASN A 342 16.90 2.76 -14.70
C ASN A 342 15.84 3.57 -15.46
N ILE A 343 15.26 3.00 -16.53
CA ILE A 343 14.14 3.63 -17.25
C ILE A 343 12.95 3.86 -16.31
N PHE A 344 12.62 2.89 -15.46
CA PHE A 344 11.55 3.04 -14.47
C PHE A 344 11.86 4.16 -13.47
N ILE A 345 13.07 4.19 -12.90
CA ILE A 345 13.52 5.19 -11.92
C ILE A 345 13.46 6.60 -12.53
N ASP A 346 14.07 6.80 -13.71
CA ASP A 346 14.15 8.11 -14.36
C ASP A 346 12.77 8.67 -14.70
N ASN A 347 11.90 7.82 -15.26
CA ASN A 347 10.53 8.22 -15.59
C ASN A 347 9.71 8.53 -14.33
N SER A 348 9.87 7.73 -13.27
CA SER A 348 9.17 7.92 -11.99
C SER A 348 9.60 9.23 -11.31
N ARG A 349 10.91 9.50 -11.25
CA ARG A 349 11.45 10.76 -10.71
C ARG A 349 10.99 11.96 -11.54
N LYS A 350 10.96 11.83 -12.88
CA LYS A 350 10.44 12.88 -13.76
C LYS A 350 8.95 13.16 -13.50
N LEU A 351 8.13 12.13 -13.29
CA LEU A 351 6.72 12.26 -12.92
C LEU A 351 6.57 13.01 -11.59
N PHE A 352 7.35 12.61 -10.58
CA PHE A 352 7.28 13.16 -9.23
C PHE A 352 7.97 14.51 -9.03
N LYS A 353 8.60 15.10 -10.05
CA LYS A 353 9.00 16.53 -10.03
C LYS A 353 7.84 17.47 -9.73
N LYS A 354 6.60 17.03 -9.98
CA LYS A 354 5.37 17.78 -9.69
C LYS A 354 4.74 17.44 -8.34
N ASN A 355 5.30 16.48 -7.59
CA ASN A 355 4.81 16.18 -6.25
C ASN A 355 5.01 17.39 -5.34
N ILE A 356 4.10 17.57 -4.40
CA ILE A 356 4.12 18.69 -3.48
C ILE A 356 4.43 18.16 -2.09
N PHE A 357 5.60 18.54 -1.55
CA PHE A 357 6.07 18.22 -0.19
C PHE A 357 6.15 16.72 0.15
N ILE A 358 6.38 15.84 -0.83
CA ILE A 358 6.61 14.41 -0.60
C ILE A 358 7.85 14.00 -1.40
N ASN A 359 8.90 13.59 -0.70
CA ASN A 359 10.22 13.30 -1.28
C ASN A 359 10.53 11.80 -1.28
N GLU A 360 11.45 11.40 -2.15
CA GLU A 360 12.00 10.04 -2.15
C GLU A 360 12.82 9.82 -0.88
N LYS A 361 12.61 8.69 -0.21
CA LYS A 361 13.34 8.24 0.98
C LYS A 361 14.51 7.33 0.57
N GLU A 362 15.48 7.24 1.48
CA GLU A 362 16.65 6.33 1.38
C GLU A 362 16.34 4.89 1.81
#